data_AF-A0A7Z0MJA1-F1
#
_entry.id   AF-A0A7Z0MJA1-F1
#
_cell.length_a   1.000
_cell.length_b   1.000
_cell.length_c   1.000
_cell.angle_alpha   90.00
_cell.angle_beta   90.00
_cell.angle_gamma   90.00
#
_symmetry.space_group_name_H-M   'P 1'
#
loop_
_entity.id
_entity.type
_entity.pdbx_description
1 polymer ?
#
loop_
_entity_poly.entity_id
_entity_poly.type
_entity_poly.pdbx_seq_one_letter_code
_entity_poly.pdbx_strand_id
1 'polypeptide(L)'
;MNLRTLSDSEFLRHAYAQSDDLTSSDIERELLRRFELVDTDAYEAVQEVELCAADLRQLGEALEGFTVSEVAELLGLLLEANIDAKALTAILRLLEKAGITESDEFEAELKLADEFRKLANDAGDVLTRLTTLITETQED
;
A
#
# COMPACT_ATOMS: atom_id res chain seq x y z
N MET A 1 -30.23 -5.18 -31.29
CA MET A 1 -30.09 -4.51 -29.99
C MET A 1 -28.62 -4.17 -29.81
N ASN A 2 -28.26 -2.92 -29.48
CA ASN A 2 -26.85 -2.54 -29.35
C ASN A 2 -26.47 -2.65 -27.87
N LEU A 3 -25.68 -3.68 -27.51
CA LEU A 3 -25.32 -3.98 -26.11
C LEU A 3 -24.54 -2.84 -25.43
N ARG A 4 -23.88 -1.99 -26.23
CA ARG A 4 -23.02 -0.90 -25.77
C ARG A 4 -23.75 0.33 -25.21
N THR A 5 -25.08 0.37 -25.31
CA THR A 5 -25.88 1.54 -24.87
C THR A 5 -26.82 1.22 -23.72
N LEU A 6 -26.76 -0.01 -23.19
CA LEU A 6 -27.59 -0.45 -22.07
C LEU A 6 -26.89 -0.12 -20.76
N SER A 7 -27.65 0.32 -19.76
CA SER A 7 -27.16 0.32 -18.38
C SER A 7 -27.01 -1.12 -17.88
N ASP A 8 -26.17 -1.32 -16.87
CA ASP A 8 -25.92 -2.65 -16.30
C ASP A 8 -27.20 -3.32 -15.79
N SER A 9 -28.12 -2.54 -15.23
CA SER A 9 -29.44 -3.00 -14.80
C SER A 9 -30.33 -3.47 -15.96
N GLU A 10 -30.26 -2.79 -17.10
CA GLU A 10 -31.00 -3.18 -18.31
C GLU A 10 -30.36 -4.41 -18.96
N PHE A 11 -29.04 -4.47 -19.00
CA PHE A 11 -28.29 -5.64 -19.46
C PHE A 11 -28.63 -6.89 -18.63
N LEU A 12 -28.56 -6.81 -17.30
CA LEU A 12 -28.93 -7.91 -16.40
C LEU A 12 -30.37 -8.35 -16.59
N ARG A 13 -31.30 -7.40 -16.70
CA ARG A 13 -32.72 -7.71 -16.94
C ARG A 13 -32.93 -8.46 -18.26
N HIS A 14 -32.22 -8.07 -19.32
CA HIS A 14 -32.30 -8.77 -20.60
C HIS A 14 -31.61 -10.13 -20.56
N ALA A 15 -30.48 -10.24 -19.85
CA ALA A 15 -29.76 -11.48 -19.72
C ALA A 15 -30.53 -12.52 -18.89
N TYR A 16 -31.17 -12.11 -17.79
CA TYR A 16 -32.08 -12.99 -17.03
C TYR A 16 -33.33 -13.38 -17.82
N ALA A 17 -33.87 -12.48 -18.64
CA ALA A 17 -35.01 -12.80 -19.51
C ALA A 17 -34.68 -13.79 -20.63
N GLN A 18 -33.40 -13.94 -20.98
CA GLN A 18 -32.90 -14.91 -21.96
C GLN A 18 -32.27 -16.15 -21.31
N SER A 19 -32.03 -16.12 -20.00
CA SER A 19 -31.53 -17.27 -19.26
C SER A 19 -32.66 -18.28 -19.07
N ASP A 20 -32.37 -19.53 -19.34
CA ASP A 20 -33.32 -20.64 -19.24
C ASP A 20 -32.64 -21.79 -18.50
N ASP A 21 -33.31 -22.34 -17.49
CA ASP A 21 -32.76 -23.35 -16.58
C ASP A 21 -32.36 -24.67 -17.27
N LEU A 22 -32.84 -24.92 -18.48
CA LEU A 22 -32.55 -26.13 -19.25
C LEU A 22 -31.47 -25.92 -20.33
N THR A 23 -31.15 -24.67 -20.69
CA THR A 23 -30.22 -24.37 -21.79
C THR A 23 -29.06 -23.46 -21.41
N SER A 24 -29.21 -22.64 -20.36
CA SER A 24 -28.10 -21.87 -19.80
C SER A 24 -27.16 -22.79 -19.04
N SER A 25 -25.88 -22.68 -19.33
CA SER A 25 -24.82 -23.39 -18.61
C SER A 25 -24.64 -22.85 -17.20
N ASP A 26 -24.09 -23.67 -16.31
CA ASP A 26 -23.78 -23.25 -14.94
C ASP A 26 -22.78 -22.07 -14.90
N ILE A 27 -21.89 -21.99 -15.89
CA ILE A 27 -20.95 -20.88 -16.05
C ILE A 27 -21.69 -19.58 -16.39
N GLU A 28 -22.67 -19.60 -17.29
CA GLU A 28 -23.44 -18.40 -17.65
C GLU A 28 -24.25 -17.87 -16.45
N ARG A 29 -24.83 -18.76 -15.65
CA ARG A 29 -25.55 -18.37 -14.43
C ARG A 29 -24.62 -17.78 -13.38
N GLU A 30 -23.44 -18.37 -13.21
CA GLU A 30 -22.45 -17.88 -12.26
C GLU A 30 -21.86 -16.53 -12.71
N LEU A 31 -21.63 -16.34 -14.02
CA LEU A 31 -21.20 -15.06 -14.57
C LEU A 31 -22.26 -13.96 -14.37
N LEU A 32 -23.54 -14.26 -14.57
CA LEU A 32 -24.63 -13.30 -14.32
C LEU A 32 -24.75 -12.95 -12.84
N ARG A 33 -24.66 -13.94 -11.96
CA ARG A 33 -24.66 -13.73 -10.50
C ARG A 33 -23.49 -12.86 -10.06
N ARG A 34 -22.29 -13.10 -10.61
CA ARG A 34 -21.12 -12.28 -10.30
C ARG A 34 -21.26 -10.88 -10.84
N PHE A 35 -21.81 -10.71 -12.04
CA PHE A 35 -22.05 -9.38 -12.62
C PHE A 35 -23.05 -8.56 -11.78
N GLU A 36 -24.07 -9.20 -11.22
CA GLU A 36 -25.00 -8.57 -10.27
C GLU A 36 -24.34 -8.17 -8.93
N LEU A 37 -23.29 -8.90 -8.52
CA LEU A 37 -22.51 -8.63 -7.31
C LEU A 37 -21.36 -7.64 -7.53
N VAL A 38 -21.06 -7.25 -8.77
CA VAL A 38 -20.06 -6.22 -9.04
C VAL A 38 -20.66 -4.89 -8.59
N ASP A 39 -20.14 -4.39 -7.47
CA ASP A 39 -20.40 -3.05 -7.00
C ASP A 39 -19.83 -2.06 -8.02
N THR A 40 -20.72 -1.34 -8.72
CA THR A 40 -20.35 -0.38 -9.76
C THR A 40 -19.40 0.69 -9.23
N ASP A 41 -19.49 1.04 -7.94
CA ASP A 41 -18.64 2.03 -7.31
C ASP A 41 -17.19 1.51 -7.15
N ALA A 42 -17.03 0.22 -6.85
CA ALA A 42 -15.72 -0.43 -6.80
C ALA A 42 -15.13 -0.63 -8.21
N TYR A 43 -15.98 -0.89 -9.21
CA TYR A 43 -15.56 -1.05 -10.61
C TYR A 43 -15.16 0.28 -11.25
N GLU A 44 -15.87 1.37 -10.95
CA GLU A 44 -15.49 2.73 -11.36
C GLU A 44 -14.18 3.16 -10.69
N ALA A 45 -14.01 2.89 -9.39
CA ALA A 45 -12.75 3.14 -8.69
C ALA A 45 -11.56 2.35 -9.29
N VAL A 46 -11.81 1.12 -9.75
CA VAL A 46 -10.81 0.31 -10.47
C VAL A 46 -10.59 0.78 -11.90
N GLN A 47 -11.57 1.40 -12.57
CA GLN A 47 -11.38 2.02 -13.89
C GLN A 47 -10.56 3.32 -13.83
N GLU A 48 -10.65 4.10 -12.74
CA GLU A 48 -9.83 5.29 -12.56
C GLU A 48 -8.35 4.96 -12.33
N VAL A 49 -8.05 3.76 -11.80
CA VAL A 49 -6.69 3.26 -11.71
C VAL A 49 -6.41 2.44 -12.96
N GLU A 50 -5.60 2.96 -13.90
CA GLU A 50 -5.12 2.20 -15.06
C GLU A 50 -4.20 1.05 -14.60
N LEU A 51 -4.79 -0.01 -14.02
CA LEU A 51 -4.09 -1.25 -13.69
C LEU A 51 -3.97 -2.07 -14.96
N CYS A 52 -2.76 -2.19 -15.49
CA CYS A 52 -2.53 -3.07 -16.60
C CYS A 52 -2.48 -4.53 -16.13
N ALA A 53 -2.65 -5.48 -17.04
CA ALA A 53 -2.60 -6.90 -16.71
C ALA A 53 -1.26 -7.33 -16.07
N ALA A 54 -0.18 -6.59 -16.30
CA ALA A 54 1.10 -6.82 -15.65
C ALA A 54 1.08 -6.37 -14.17
N ASP A 55 0.41 -5.26 -13.85
CA ASP A 55 0.27 -4.78 -12.47
C ASP A 55 -0.59 -5.73 -11.64
N LEU A 56 -1.68 -6.24 -12.21
CA LEU A 56 -2.53 -7.25 -11.55
C LEU A 56 -1.80 -8.58 -11.34
N ARG A 57 -0.94 -8.96 -12.28
CA ARG A 57 -0.11 -10.16 -12.14
C ARG A 57 0.94 -9.99 -11.06
N GLN A 58 1.60 -8.84 -11.02
CA GLN A 58 2.60 -8.51 -10.02
C GLN A 58 1.97 -8.40 -8.62
N LEU A 59 0.75 -7.87 -8.53
CA LEU A 59 -0.05 -7.88 -7.31
C LEU A 59 -0.40 -9.31 -6.91
N GLY A 60 -0.83 -10.15 -7.85
CA GLY A 60 -1.14 -11.56 -7.60
C GLY A 60 0.06 -12.36 -7.11
N GLU A 61 1.24 -12.15 -7.69
CA GLU A 61 2.51 -12.75 -7.26
C GLU A 61 2.96 -12.21 -5.90
N ALA A 62 2.78 -10.90 -5.63
CA ALA A 62 3.11 -10.29 -4.34
C ALA A 62 2.19 -10.73 -3.20
N LEU A 63 0.94 -11.05 -3.53
CA LEU A 63 -0.05 -11.58 -2.60
C LEU A 63 0.01 -13.11 -2.50
N GLU A 64 0.86 -13.77 -3.29
CA GLU A 64 1.04 -15.22 -3.26
C GLU A 64 1.71 -15.62 -1.93
N GLY A 65 0.90 -16.11 -1.00
CA GLY A 65 1.34 -16.46 0.37
C GLY A 65 0.59 -15.73 1.47
N PHE A 66 -0.17 -14.67 1.14
CA PHE A 66 -1.06 -14.00 2.07
C PHE A 66 -2.46 -14.57 1.99
N THR A 67 -3.08 -14.78 3.15
CA THR A 67 -4.51 -15.08 3.24
C THR A 67 -5.33 -13.80 3.02
N VAL A 68 -6.56 -13.95 2.53
CA VAL A 68 -7.49 -12.82 2.32
C VAL A 68 -7.69 -12.00 3.61
N SER A 69 -7.62 -12.65 4.78
CA SER A 69 -7.73 -11.99 6.09
C SER A 69 -6.53 -11.08 6.38
N GLU A 70 -5.30 -11.54 6.11
CA GLU A 70 -4.07 -10.77 6.35
C GLU A 70 -3.99 -9.55 5.42
N VAL A 71 -4.42 -9.71 4.16
CA VAL A 71 -4.50 -8.59 3.20
C VAL A 71 -5.56 -7.57 3.64
N ALA A 72 -6.72 -8.03 4.12
CA ALA A 72 -7.78 -7.16 4.62
C ALA A 72 -7.35 -6.40 5.89
N GLU A 73 -6.61 -7.03 6.80
CA GLU A 73 -6.04 -6.37 7.99
C GLU A 73 -5.01 -5.31 7.60
N LEU A 74 -4.13 -5.61 6.64
CA LEU A 74 -3.12 -4.66 6.17
C LEU A 74 -3.77 -3.45 5.48
N LEU A 75 -4.77 -3.69 4.63
CA LEU A 75 -5.55 -2.62 4.00
C LEU A 75 -6.34 -1.80 5.04
N GLY A 76 -6.92 -2.47 6.04
CA GLY A 76 -7.61 -1.83 7.15
C GLY A 76 -6.69 -0.90 7.94
N LEU A 77 -5.48 -1.36 8.29
CA LEU A 77 -4.47 -0.54 8.97
C LEU A 77 -4.04 0.68 8.14
N LEU A 78 -3.84 0.51 6.83
CA LEU A 78 -3.46 1.59 5.93
C LEU A 78 -4.58 2.65 5.79
N LEU A 79 -5.84 2.20 5.74
CA LEU A 79 -7.02 3.07 5.68
C LEU A 79 -7.26 3.81 7.01
N GLU A 80 -7.16 3.12 8.14
CA GLU A 80 -7.37 3.71 9.47
C GLU A 80 -6.28 4.73 9.83
N ALA A 81 -5.02 4.45 9.47
CA ALA A 81 -3.91 5.32 9.78
C ALA A 81 -3.79 6.51 8.80
N ASN A 82 -4.65 6.57 7.77
CA ASN A 82 -4.60 7.57 6.68
C ASN A 82 -3.18 7.76 6.14
N ILE A 83 -2.43 6.65 6.05
CA ILE A 83 -1.03 6.68 5.66
C ILE A 83 -1.02 6.90 4.15
N ASP A 84 -0.48 8.06 3.73
CA ASP A 84 -0.24 8.32 2.32
C ASP A 84 0.66 7.21 1.76
N ALA A 85 0.10 6.41 0.85
CA ALA A 85 0.79 5.32 0.18
C ALA A 85 2.11 5.78 -0.46
N LYS A 86 2.21 7.04 -0.90
CA LYS A 86 3.46 7.60 -1.44
C LYS A 86 4.53 7.74 -0.38
N ALA A 87 4.17 8.22 0.82
CA ALA A 87 5.10 8.37 1.93
C ALA A 87 5.58 7.00 2.42
N LEU A 88 4.65 6.03 2.54
CA LEU A 88 4.99 4.67 2.93
C LEU A 88 5.92 4.02 1.89
N THR A 89 5.61 4.14 0.60
CA THR A 89 6.45 3.60 -0.48
C THR A 89 7.85 4.23 -0.49
N ALA A 90 7.95 5.53 -0.20
CA ALA A 90 9.23 6.22 -0.09
C ALA A 90 10.06 5.69 1.09
N ILE A 91 9.43 5.47 2.25
CA ILE A 91 10.09 4.90 3.43
C ILE A 91 10.54 3.46 3.15
N LEU A 92 9.67 2.62 2.61
CA LEU A 92 10.01 1.23 2.28
C LEU A 92 11.17 1.14 1.28
N ARG A 93 11.20 1.99 0.25
CA ARG A 93 12.35 2.08 -0.68
C ARG A 93 13.63 2.55 -0.01
N LEU A 94 13.54 3.46 0.96
CA LEU A 94 14.71 3.92 1.71
C LEU A 94 15.26 2.80 2.59
N LEU A 95 14.39 2.02 3.23
CA LEU A 95 14.78 0.84 4.02
C LEU A 95 15.41 -0.23 3.14
N GLU A 96 14.80 -0.55 2.00
CA GLU A 96 15.34 -1.49 1.02
C GLU A 96 16.72 -1.04 0.51
N LYS A 97 16.88 0.25 0.19
CA LYS A 97 18.18 0.82 -0.23
C LYS A 97 19.23 0.79 0.89
N ALA A 98 18.80 0.88 2.15
CA ALA A 98 19.66 0.71 3.31
C ALA A 98 19.98 -0.77 3.61
N GLY A 99 19.38 -1.71 2.88
CA GLY A 99 19.54 -3.15 3.10
C GLY A 99 18.80 -3.66 4.34
N ILE A 100 17.86 -2.88 4.87
CA ILE A 100 17.07 -3.23 6.06
C ILE A 100 15.81 -3.93 5.58
N THR A 101 15.71 -5.22 5.86
CA THR A 101 14.59 -6.06 5.40
C THR A 101 13.80 -6.66 6.55
N GLU A 102 14.38 -6.67 7.75
CA GLU A 102 13.74 -7.20 8.96
C GLU A 102 13.52 -6.12 10.02
N SER A 103 12.50 -6.30 10.86
CA SER A 103 12.15 -5.37 11.93
C SER A 103 13.29 -5.20 12.95
N ASP A 104 14.00 -6.29 13.26
CA ASP A 104 15.08 -6.30 14.26
C ASP A 104 16.29 -5.49 13.77
N GLU A 105 16.57 -5.53 12.46
CA GLU A 105 17.62 -4.73 11.81
C GLU A 105 17.28 -3.23 11.89
N PHE A 106 16.02 -2.88 11.64
CA PHE A 106 15.57 -1.49 11.73
C PHE A 106 15.68 -0.94 13.16
N GLU A 107 15.32 -1.73 14.18
CA GLU A 107 15.43 -1.32 15.57
C GLU A 107 16.90 -1.13 16.00
N ALA A 108 17.80 -2.01 15.53
CA ALA A 108 19.22 -1.90 15.78
C ALA A 108 19.82 -0.61 15.17
N GLU A 109 19.47 -0.29 13.92
CA GLU A 109 19.90 0.94 13.25
C GLU A 109 19.36 2.21 13.93
N LEU A 110 18.10 2.18 14.39
CA LEU A 110 17.53 3.28 15.18
C LEU A 110 18.30 3.52 16.48
N LYS A 111 18.67 2.46 17.20
CA LYS A 111 19.48 2.56 18.43
C LYS A 111 20.86 3.14 18.13
N LEU A 112 21.50 2.68 17.05
CA LEU A 112 22.81 3.17 16.63
C LEU A 112 22.76 4.65 16.25
N ALA A 113 21.74 5.07 15.51
CA ALA A 113 21.52 6.48 15.18
C ALA A 113 21.31 7.35 16.44
N ASP A 114 20.60 6.83 17.43
CA ASP A 114 20.40 7.51 18.71
C ASP A 114 21.69 7.67 19.53
N GLU A 115 22.53 6.64 19.54
CA GLU A 115 23.85 6.68 20.16
C GLU A 115 24.78 7.66 19.44
N PHE A 116 24.78 7.67 18.11
CA PHE A 116 25.57 8.60 17.31
C PHE A 116 25.16 10.05 17.55
N ARG A 117 23.85 10.31 17.67
CA ARG A 117 23.32 11.64 18.00
C ARG A 117 23.75 12.10 19.39
N LYS A 118 23.73 11.22 20.39
CA LYS A 118 24.24 11.53 21.74
C LYS A 118 25.73 11.86 21.69
N LEU A 119 26.52 11.06 20.99
CA LEU A 119 27.95 11.29 20.83
C LEU A 119 28.27 12.61 20.11
N ALA A 120 27.51 12.96 19.07
CA ALA A 120 27.65 14.22 18.36
C ALA A 120 27.32 15.43 19.24
N ASN A 121 26.29 15.33 20.08
CA ASN A 121 25.95 16.37 21.04
C ASN A 121 27.04 16.52 22.12
N ASP A 122 27.54 15.41 22.67
CA ASP A 122 28.63 15.44 23.66
C ASP A 122 29.90 16.05 23.06
N ALA A 123 30.23 15.74 21.80
CA ALA A 123 31.36 16.35 21.10
C ALA A 123 31.16 17.86 20.87
N GLY A 124 29.93 18.28 20.55
CA GLY A 124 29.57 19.70 20.44
C GLY A 124 29.72 20.44 21.77
N ASP A 125 29.32 19.82 22.88
CA ASP A 125 29.48 20.39 24.22
C ASP A 125 30.96 20.52 24.60
N VAL A 126 31.78 19.52 24.28
CA VAL A 126 33.23 19.56 24.52
C VAL A 126 33.90 20.65 23.68
N LEU A 127 33.55 20.78 22.40
CA LEU A 127 34.05 21.85 21.53
C LEU A 127 33.62 23.23 22.04
N THR A 128 32.38 23.36 22.52
CA THR A 128 31.87 24.60 23.11
C THR A 128 32.67 24.97 24.35
N ARG A 129 32.90 24.02 25.28
CA ARG A 129 33.72 24.25 26.48
C ARG A 129 35.16 24.60 26.15
N LEU A 130 35.78 23.92 25.19
CA LEU A 130 37.13 24.24 24.71
C LEU A 130 37.18 25.66 24.14
N THR A 131 36.18 26.05 23.37
CA THR A 131 36.09 27.39 22.80
C THR A 131 35.95 28.45 23.89
N THR A 132 35.04 28.24 24.86
CA THR A 132 34.88 29.14 26.01
C THR A 132 36.18 29.30 26.79
N LEU A 133 36.87 28.18 27.09
CA LEU A 133 38.15 28.22 27.80
C LEU A 133 39.20 29.02 27.03
N ILE A 134 39.29 28.82 25.71
CA ILE A 134 40.25 29.55 24.87
C ILE A 134 39.95 31.05 24.85
N THR A 135 38.68 31.46 24.74
CA THR A 135 38.31 32.89 24.79
C THR A 135 38.60 33.50 26.17
N GLU A 136 38.26 32.81 27.25
CA GLU A 136 38.52 33.29 28.62
C GLU A 136 40.02 33.41 28.91
N THR A 137 40.85 32.51 28.37
CA THR A 137 42.32 32.57 28.54
C THR A 137 42.99 33.62 27.64
N GLN A 138 42.28 34.22 26.69
CA GLN A 138 42.80 35.30 25.83
C GLN A 138 42.38 36.71 26.27
N GLU A 139 41.45 36.83 27.22
CA GLU A 139 41.02 38.12 27.79
C GLU A 139 41.79 38.53 29.07
N ASP A 140 42.69 37.68 29.59
CA ASP A 140 43.68 37.98 30.64
C ASP A 140 45.09 38.26 30.06
#